data_AF-A0AAU9DBY7-F1
#
_entry.id   AF-A0AAU9DBY7-F1
#
_cell.length_a   1.000
_cell.length_b   1.000
_cell.length_c   1.000
_cell.angle_alpha   90.00
_cell.angle_beta   90.00
_cell.angle_gamma   90.00
#
_symmetry.space_group_name_H-M   'P 1'
#
loop_
_entity.id
_entity.type
_entity.pdbx_description
1 polymer ?
#
loop_
_entity_poly.entity_id
_entity_poly.type
_entity_poly.pdbx_seq_one_letter_code
_entity_poly.pdbx_strand_id
1 'polypeptide(L)'
;MKKFYAVYQGRRPGIYDNWPDAEKQVKGFSNGDYRGFNDLISAKEYLKKCHASPVISVEDALDLMDLTKEQTFDEVFAFTNGGYDRTNNVCAWGAILLTRKLNGKLEQNNFSHVIDQAQIQVSSLAGEIQAAISAIGWAVKQNYKSITIFYSYPGLGNWATGVWRPLKAESKKYVEFLSLQPTDFKINFRKLPARSRFKYRVQVKQLAQAALVNQSARTNSDGSVYFNYVGEGWLKEIISYLTELQSPMNLKVEEVKLKNSTLKRTLTFADQRIVITSYLKGSIYVQGDPAQFLMSLVVSIIVSHIQSTSEIVEVLNDYYANMTTQQEVDNEFKAVFPHVNSKNMTDEVLATIKNIAYNLNFKGVKPDYSDLLFPLFRIADYLLNQQVRKYYPTAVQKKRYVNYGQIFNIGAKGKSVTIKKKFLDQINWNKEQKALYCEIYRDYYYLRNQLFHFPSNPEIVLFYDSIYEVKRILRAGALVIDRYYELF
;
A
#
# COMPACT_ATOMS: atom_id res chain seq x y z
N MET A 1 24.88 49.97 13.30
CA MET A 1 23.40 49.97 13.39
C MET A 1 22.99 49.18 14.62
N LYS A 2 22.12 49.74 15.47
CA LYS A 2 21.56 49.04 16.63
C LYS A 2 20.67 47.90 16.14
N LYS A 3 20.82 46.69 16.69
CA LYS A 3 20.02 45.51 16.31
C LYS A 3 19.06 45.17 17.44
N PHE A 4 17.83 44.83 17.09
CA PHE A 4 16.82 44.29 18.01
C PHE A 4 16.65 42.80 17.75
N TYR A 5 16.51 42.00 18.79
CA TYR A 5 16.33 40.56 18.71
C TYR A 5 15.01 40.21 19.35
N ALA A 6 14.04 39.82 18.53
CA ALA A 6 12.76 39.32 19.02
C ALA A 6 12.90 37.83 19.31
N VAL A 7 12.72 37.42 20.56
CA VAL A 7 12.65 36.03 21.01
C VAL A 7 11.18 35.65 21.14
N TYR A 8 10.69 34.79 20.26
CA TYR A 8 9.33 34.25 20.30
C TYR A 8 9.25 33.00 21.17
N GLN A 9 10.24 32.08 21.06
CA GLN A 9 10.35 30.92 21.95
C GLN A 9 11.73 30.89 22.61
N GLY A 10 11.74 30.88 23.94
CA GLY A 10 12.94 30.87 24.76
C GLY A 10 12.58 30.89 26.24
N ARG A 11 13.59 30.92 27.11
CA ARG A 11 13.40 30.99 28.58
C ARG A 11 12.54 32.20 28.98
N ARG A 12 12.77 33.35 28.35
CA ARG A 12 11.94 34.55 28.45
C ARG A 12 11.70 35.13 27.05
N PRO A 13 10.50 34.98 26.48
CA PRO A 13 10.13 35.67 25.23
C PRO A 13 10.08 37.19 25.41
N GLY A 14 10.44 37.93 24.36
CA GLY A 14 10.51 39.39 24.41
C GLY A 14 11.43 39.97 23.35
N ILE A 15 11.58 41.30 23.33
CA ILE A 15 12.52 42.00 22.45
C ILE A 15 13.72 42.44 23.27
N TYR A 16 14.90 42.05 22.80
CA TYR A 16 16.20 42.41 23.37
C TYR A 16 16.90 43.37 22.42
N ASP A 17 17.70 44.29 22.93
CA ASP A 17 18.44 45.26 22.12
C ASP A 17 19.92 44.89 21.90
N ASN A 18 20.29 43.68 22.34
CA ASN A 18 21.61 43.10 22.16
C ASN A 18 21.53 41.57 22.03
N TRP A 19 22.48 40.97 21.31
CA TRP A 19 22.53 39.52 21.08
C TRP A 19 22.83 38.71 22.35
N PRO A 20 23.81 39.10 23.21
CA PRO A 20 24.13 38.31 24.40
C PRO A 20 22.93 38.02 25.31
N ASP A 21 22.02 38.97 25.49
CA ASP A 21 20.84 38.76 26.34
C ASP A 21 19.76 37.92 25.66
N ALA A 22 19.59 38.06 24.34
CA ALA A 22 18.72 37.20 23.54
C ALA A 22 19.25 35.75 23.50
N GLU A 23 20.56 35.58 23.32
CA GLU A 23 21.23 34.29 23.25
C GLU A 23 21.01 33.48 24.52
N LYS A 24 21.10 34.11 25.71
CA LYS A 24 20.78 33.47 27.00
C LYS A 24 19.38 32.87 27.04
N GLN A 25 18.42 33.40 26.27
CA GLN A 25 17.06 32.89 26.26
C GLN A 25 16.88 31.67 25.36
N VAL A 26 17.66 31.57 24.27
CA VAL A 26 17.47 30.56 23.23
C VAL A 26 18.53 29.46 23.22
N LYS A 27 19.74 29.74 23.72
CA LYS A 27 20.84 28.79 23.73
C LYS A 27 20.52 27.58 24.59
N GLY A 28 20.55 26.40 23.98
CA GLY A 28 20.18 25.13 24.63
C GLY A 28 18.69 25.00 24.96
N PHE A 29 17.83 25.93 24.52
CA PHE A 29 16.38 25.82 24.67
C PHE A 29 15.81 25.01 23.50
N SER A 30 15.06 23.94 23.79
CA SER A 30 14.45 23.09 22.76
C SER A 30 13.45 23.90 21.93
N ASN A 31 13.68 24.00 20.61
CA ASN A 31 12.91 24.80 19.66
C ASN A 31 12.92 26.31 19.92
N GLY A 32 14.04 26.88 20.40
CA GLY A 32 14.18 28.33 20.50
C GLY A 32 13.97 29.04 19.15
N ASP A 33 13.10 30.05 19.12
CA ASP A 33 12.77 30.83 17.92
C ASP A 33 13.03 32.30 18.21
N TYR A 34 13.90 32.90 17.40
CA TYR A 34 14.26 34.30 17.50
C TYR A 34 14.64 34.87 16.14
N ARG A 35 14.57 36.20 16.01
CA ARG A 35 15.00 36.91 14.80
C ARG A 35 15.58 38.28 15.11
N GLY A 36 16.65 38.62 14.40
CA GLY A 36 17.28 39.94 14.45
C GLY A 36 16.66 40.91 13.45
N PHE A 37 16.50 42.17 13.87
CA PHE A 37 15.93 43.28 13.11
C PHE A 37 16.78 44.53 13.29
N ASN A 38 16.73 45.44 12.30
CA ASN A 38 17.45 46.71 12.36
C ASN A 38 16.64 47.81 13.08
N ASP A 39 15.36 47.55 13.38
CA ASP A 39 14.46 48.49 14.03
C ASP A 39 13.46 47.75 14.96
N LEU A 40 12.94 48.49 15.95
CA LEU A 40 12.04 47.97 16.98
C LEU A 40 10.64 47.65 16.42
N ILE A 41 10.20 48.34 15.38
CA ILE A 41 8.85 48.19 14.82
C ILE A 41 8.75 46.82 14.15
N SER A 42 9.69 46.48 13.27
CA SER A 42 9.80 45.17 12.63
C SER A 42 9.90 44.03 13.63
N ALA A 43 10.62 44.24 14.75
CA ALA A 43 10.72 43.26 15.84
C ALA A 43 9.37 43.03 16.55
N LYS A 44 8.62 44.10 16.82
CA LYS A 44 7.26 44.02 17.39
C LYS A 44 6.27 43.36 16.43
N GLU A 45 6.32 43.71 15.14
CA GLU A 45 5.47 43.12 14.11
C GLU A 45 5.72 41.62 13.96
N TYR A 46 6.99 41.19 14.00
CA TYR A 46 7.34 39.77 13.98
C TYR A 46 6.74 39.02 15.17
N LEU A 47 6.87 39.52 16.40
CA LEU A 47 6.23 38.87 17.55
C LEU A 47 4.71 38.80 17.38
N LYS A 48 4.08 39.90 16.96
CA LYS A 48 2.63 39.93 16.71
C LYS A 48 2.20 38.87 15.68
N LYS A 49 2.98 38.71 14.60
CA LYS A 49 2.76 37.69 13.56
C LYS A 49 3.00 36.27 14.08
N CYS A 50 4.03 36.03 14.89
CA CYS A 50 4.27 34.71 15.50
C CYS A 50 3.17 34.32 16.51
N HIS A 51 2.60 35.30 17.22
CA HIS A 51 1.43 35.08 18.09
C HIS A 51 0.13 34.85 17.29
N ALA A 52 0.10 35.15 15.99
CA ALA A 52 -1.06 34.93 15.13
C ALA A 52 -1.19 33.50 14.59
N SER A 53 -0.15 32.66 14.67
CA SER A 53 -0.27 31.22 14.41
C SER A 53 -0.97 30.55 15.60
N PRO A 54 -2.26 30.16 15.48
CA PRO A 54 -3.02 29.71 16.63
C PRO A 54 -2.56 28.31 17.04
N VAL A 55 -1.96 28.22 18.23
CA VAL A 55 -1.85 26.94 18.93
C VAL A 55 -3.26 26.57 19.37
N ILE A 56 -3.73 25.42 18.91
CA ILE A 56 -5.07 24.96 19.26
C ILE A 56 -5.03 24.19 20.58
N SER A 57 -6.02 24.38 21.44
CA SER A 57 -6.20 23.51 22.61
C SER A 57 -6.66 22.11 22.16
N VAL A 58 -6.61 21.13 23.06
CA VAL A 58 -7.10 19.79 22.74
C VAL A 58 -8.62 19.80 22.59
N GLU A 59 -9.27 20.57 23.46
CA GLU A 59 -10.72 20.78 23.51
C GLU A 59 -11.19 21.43 22.21
N ASP A 60 -10.56 22.53 21.77
CA ASP A 60 -10.91 23.19 20.50
C ASP A 60 -10.68 22.27 19.29
N ALA A 61 -9.64 21.43 19.32
CA ALA A 61 -9.38 20.47 18.25
C ALA A 61 -10.48 19.39 18.19
N LEU A 62 -10.93 18.89 19.35
CA LEU A 62 -12.06 17.96 19.43
C LEU A 62 -13.36 18.63 18.98
N ASP A 63 -13.58 19.89 19.37
CA ASP A 63 -14.75 20.69 19.03
C ASP A 63 -14.88 20.98 17.53
N LEU A 64 -13.74 21.12 16.82
CA LEU A 64 -13.71 21.20 15.35
C LEU A 64 -14.13 19.87 14.70
N MET A 65 -13.90 18.75 15.40
CA MET A 65 -14.18 17.40 14.92
C MET A 65 -15.54 16.87 15.39
N ASP A 66 -16.23 17.60 16.27
CA ASP A 66 -17.54 17.22 16.82
C ASP A 66 -18.55 17.00 15.68
N LEU A 67 -19.30 15.91 15.80
CA LEU A 67 -20.27 15.39 14.83
C LEU A 67 -21.65 16.04 14.96
N THR A 68 -21.88 16.81 16.03
CA THR A 68 -23.17 17.47 16.31
C THR A 68 -23.30 18.85 15.64
N LYS A 69 -22.20 19.41 15.13
CA LYS A 69 -22.20 20.71 14.46
C LYS A 69 -22.48 20.51 12.96
N GLU A 70 -23.67 20.94 12.52
CA GLU A 70 -24.02 20.98 11.10
C GLU A 70 -22.96 21.79 10.32
N GLN A 71 -22.63 21.31 9.12
CA GLN A 71 -21.67 21.89 8.15
C GLN A 71 -20.21 21.44 8.32
N THR A 72 -19.80 20.43 7.55
CA THR A 72 -18.71 20.51 6.53
C THR A 72 -18.38 19.11 5.98
N PHE A 73 -19.07 18.69 4.91
CA PHE A 73 -18.69 17.47 4.16
C PHE A 73 -17.47 17.70 3.24
N ASP A 74 -17.12 18.97 2.99
CA ASP A 74 -16.05 19.39 2.08
C ASP A 74 -14.76 19.83 2.81
N GLU A 75 -14.60 19.45 4.07
CA GLU A 75 -13.40 19.72 4.87
C GLU A 75 -12.65 18.44 5.26
N VAL A 76 -11.32 18.51 5.23
CA VAL A 76 -10.42 17.46 5.68
C VAL A 76 -9.65 17.94 6.91
N PHE A 77 -9.64 17.15 7.99
CA PHE A 77 -8.76 17.38 9.14
C PHE A 77 -7.56 16.45 9.07
N ALA A 78 -6.36 17.01 8.88
CA ALA A 78 -5.16 16.23 8.61
C ALA A 78 -4.16 16.36 9.75
N PHE A 79 -3.80 15.25 10.38
CA PHE A 79 -2.69 15.18 11.32
C PHE A 79 -1.44 14.74 10.61
N THR A 80 -0.35 15.46 10.77
CA THR A 80 0.91 15.16 10.08
C THR A 80 2.07 15.05 11.06
N ASN A 81 3.01 14.16 10.76
CA ASN A 81 4.26 14.04 11.53
C ASN A 81 5.38 13.44 10.68
N GLY A 82 6.60 13.93 10.90
CA GLY A 82 7.82 13.35 10.32
C GLY A 82 8.44 12.27 11.22
N GLY A 83 9.01 11.25 10.59
CA GLY A 83 9.88 10.25 11.21
C GLY A 83 11.30 10.40 10.70
N TYR A 84 12.31 10.22 11.56
CA TYR A 84 13.69 10.15 11.14
C TYR A 84 14.46 9.14 11.96
N ASP A 85 15.03 8.15 11.28
CA ASP A 85 15.99 7.22 11.84
C ASP A 85 17.40 7.72 11.53
N ARG A 86 18.09 8.15 12.59
CA ARG A 86 19.44 8.71 12.51
C ARG A 86 20.50 7.63 12.26
N THR A 87 20.23 6.40 12.66
CA THR A 87 21.15 5.26 12.53
C THR A 87 21.23 4.81 11.07
N ASN A 88 20.06 4.65 10.45
CA ASN A 88 19.95 4.22 9.05
C ASN A 88 19.92 5.40 8.06
N ASN A 89 19.91 6.63 8.58
CA ASN A 89 19.73 7.86 7.82
C ASN A 89 18.49 7.82 6.90
N VAL A 90 17.38 7.31 7.41
CA VAL A 90 16.11 7.16 6.68
C VAL A 90 15.12 8.15 7.25
N CYS A 91 14.37 8.82 6.38
CA CYS A 91 13.24 9.66 6.79
C CYS A 91 11.93 9.00 6.36
N ALA A 92 10.88 9.21 7.12
CA ALA A 92 9.53 8.82 6.77
C ALA A 92 8.56 9.91 7.15
N TRP A 93 7.32 9.75 6.72
CA TRP A 93 6.22 10.63 7.09
C TRP A 93 4.98 9.81 7.37
N GLY A 94 4.10 10.38 8.20
CA GLY A 94 2.78 9.85 8.48
C GLY A 94 1.74 10.95 8.39
N ALA A 95 0.56 10.61 7.87
CA ALA A 95 -0.60 11.48 7.84
C ALA A 95 -1.87 10.70 8.21
N ILE A 96 -2.74 11.31 9.03
CA ILE A 96 -4.08 10.80 9.32
C ILE A 96 -5.07 11.85 8.84
N LEU A 97 -5.89 11.52 7.84
CA LEU A 97 -6.91 12.40 7.27
C LEU A 97 -8.27 11.95 7.80
N LEU A 98 -8.98 12.86 8.46
CA LEU A 98 -10.35 12.67 8.89
C LEU A 98 -11.29 13.44 7.96
N THR A 99 -12.29 12.74 7.43
CA THR A 99 -13.32 13.29 6.53
C THR A 99 -14.71 12.87 7.01
N ARG A 100 -15.76 13.52 6.49
CA ARG A 100 -17.15 13.16 6.81
C ARG A 100 -17.83 12.60 5.56
N LYS A 101 -18.44 11.42 5.69
CA LYS A 101 -19.33 10.87 4.66
C LYS A 101 -20.67 11.62 4.66
N LEU A 102 -21.40 11.56 3.56
CA LEU A 102 -22.75 12.16 3.44
C LEU A 102 -23.72 11.74 4.54
N ASN A 103 -23.53 10.56 5.14
CA ASN A 103 -24.32 10.05 6.26
C ASN A 103 -23.84 10.53 7.64
N GLY A 104 -22.92 11.51 7.70
CA GLY A 104 -22.37 12.08 8.93
C GLY A 104 -21.29 11.22 9.60
N LYS A 105 -20.98 10.03 9.09
CA LYS A 105 -19.96 9.16 9.68
C LYS A 105 -18.55 9.70 9.42
N LEU A 106 -17.73 9.77 10.48
CA LEU A 106 -16.31 10.07 10.38
C LEU A 106 -15.58 8.93 9.66
N GLU A 107 -14.78 9.28 8.66
CA GLU A 107 -13.88 8.40 7.96
C GLU A 107 -12.44 8.79 8.26
N GLN A 108 -11.61 7.80 8.55
CA GLN A 108 -10.21 7.98 8.87
C GLN A 108 -9.35 7.27 7.82
N ASN A 109 -8.50 8.03 7.14
CA ASN A 109 -7.52 7.53 6.18
C ASN A 109 -6.12 7.71 6.76
N ASN A 110 -5.38 6.61 6.89
CA ASN A 110 -4.02 6.62 7.43
C ASN A 110 -3.02 6.39 6.29
N PHE A 111 -2.04 7.28 6.17
CA PHE A 111 -0.98 7.22 5.17
C PHE A 111 0.37 7.30 5.84
N SER A 112 1.35 6.58 5.29
CA SER A 112 2.73 6.75 5.71
C SER A 112 3.68 6.28 4.64
N HIS A 113 4.87 6.84 4.57
CA HIS A 113 5.85 6.42 3.58
C HIS A 113 7.27 6.77 4.01
N VAL A 114 8.25 5.97 3.59
CA VAL A 114 9.67 6.32 3.65
C VAL A 114 10.02 7.29 2.52
N ILE A 115 10.78 8.35 2.81
CA ILE A 115 11.28 9.28 1.82
C ILE A 115 12.56 8.71 1.21
N ASP A 116 12.58 8.56 -0.11
CA ASP A 116 13.76 8.11 -0.85
C ASP A 116 14.91 9.12 -0.70
N GLN A 117 16.10 8.59 -0.41
CA GLN A 117 17.32 9.33 -0.10
C GLN A 117 17.88 10.09 -1.32
N ALA A 118 17.46 9.75 -2.54
CA ALA A 118 18.04 10.28 -3.77
C ALA A 118 17.71 11.76 -4.07
N GLN A 119 16.74 12.39 -3.38
CA GLN A 119 16.22 13.72 -3.79
C GLN A 119 16.26 14.84 -2.73
N ILE A 120 16.55 14.54 -1.46
CA ILE A 120 16.40 15.51 -0.35
C ILE A 120 17.52 15.32 0.70
N GLN A 121 17.94 16.40 1.36
CA GLN A 121 18.84 16.33 2.51
C GLN A 121 18.07 15.71 3.69
N VAL A 122 18.29 14.41 3.93
CA VAL A 122 17.48 13.61 4.84
C VAL A 122 17.47 14.21 6.25
N SER A 123 16.30 14.62 6.71
CA SER A 123 16.09 15.16 8.05
C SER A 123 14.64 14.98 8.47
N SER A 124 14.37 14.98 9.78
CA SER A 124 12.99 14.95 10.30
C SER A 124 12.09 16.05 9.73
N LEU A 125 12.70 17.17 9.31
CA LEU A 125 12.02 18.27 8.65
C LEU A 125 11.46 17.87 7.27
N ALA A 126 12.20 17.08 6.49
CA ALA A 126 11.72 16.59 5.20
C ALA A 126 10.45 15.73 5.37
N GLY A 127 10.41 14.90 6.41
CA GLY A 127 9.24 14.10 6.79
C GLY A 127 8.02 14.95 7.13
N GLU A 128 8.20 16.00 7.94
CA GLU A 128 7.13 16.93 8.30
C GLU A 128 6.55 17.65 7.06
N ILE A 129 7.43 18.13 6.17
CA ILE A 129 7.04 18.82 4.93
C ILE A 129 6.31 17.85 4.00
N GLN A 130 6.84 16.64 3.79
CA GLN A 130 6.25 15.68 2.88
C GLN A 130 4.87 15.20 3.37
N ALA A 131 4.69 14.97 4.68
CA ALA A 131 3.38 14.65 5.23
C ALA A 131 2.33 15.72 4.87
N ALA A 132 2.69 17.00 5.00
CA ALA A 132 1.80 18.11 4.70
C ALA A 132 1.49 18.21 3.20
N ILE A 133 2.51 18.09 2.35
CA ILE A 133 2.34 18.09 0.87
C ILE A 133 1.42 16.96 0.44
N SER A 134 1.66 15.74 0.93
CA SER A 134 0.85 14.56 0.58
C SER A 134 -0.61 14.72 1.04
N ALA A 135 -0.84 15.23 2.25
CA ALA A 135 -2.19 15.49 2.78
C ALA A 135 -2.96 16.52 1.93
N ILE A 136 -2.31 17.64 1.58
CA ILE A 136 -2.90 18.70 0.76
C ILE A 136 -3.21 18.19 -0.64
N GLY A 137 -2.23 17.53 -1.29
CA GLY A 137 -2.41 16.98 -2.63
C GLY A 137 -3.52 15.94 -2.71
N TRP A 138 -3.65 15.08 -1.68
CA TRP A 138 -4.77 14.15 -1.58
C TRP A 138 -6.11 14.88 -1.50
N ALA A 139 -6.25 15.88 -0.62
CA ALA A 139 -7.51 16.60 -0.44
C ALA A 139 -7.95 17.35 -1.70
N VAL A 140 -7.00 17.99 -2.41
CA VAL A 140 -7.26 18.63 -3.70
C VAL A 140 -7.70 17.61 -4.74
N LYS A 141 -6.99 16.47 -4.86
CA LYS A 141 -7.32 15.40 -5.83
C LYS A 141 -8.71 14.80 -5.60
N GLN A 142 -9.16 14.72 -4.35
CA GLN A 142 -10.49 14.24 -3.97
C GLN A 142 -11.59 15.31 -4.06
N ASN A 143 -11.26 16.52 -4.54
CA ASN A 143 -12.16 17.66 -4.69
C ASN A 143 -12.76 18.22 -3.37
N TYR A 144 -12.08 18.06 -2.23
CA TYR A 144 -12.46 18.79 -1.01
C TYR A 144 -12.23 20.30 -1.19
N LYS A 145 -12.98 21.13 -0.47
CA LYS A 145 -12.85 22.60 -0.52
C LYS A 145 -11.89 23.16 0.50
N SER A 146 -11.59 22.40 1.57
CA SER A 146 -10.63 22.85 2.56
C SER A 146 -9.92 21.71 3.26
N ILE A 147 -8.74 22.03 3.78
CA ILE A 147 -7.96 21.15 4.65
C ILE A 147 -7.40 21.94 5.83
N THR A 148 -7.51 21.37 7.03
CA THR A 148 -6.88 21.88 8.24
C THR A 148 -5.76 20.95 8.67
N ILE A 149 -4.50 21.43 8.55
CA ILE A 149 -3.29 20.69 8.92
C ILE A 149 -2.99 20.90 10.40
N PHE A 150 -3.00 19.82 11.16
CA PHE A 150 -2.54 19.72 12.54
C PHE A 150 -1.12 19.16 12.59
N TYR A 151 -0.19 19.96 13.08
CA TYR A 151 1.24 19.63 13.03
C TYR A 151 1.96 19.93 14.35
N SER A 152 3.12 19.28 14.54
CA SER A 152 3.98 19.52 15.70
C SER A 152 5.09 20.53 15.41
N TYR A 153 5.65 20.55 14.20
CA TYR A 153 6.78 21.43 13.85
C TYR A 153 6.33 22.85 13.42
N PRO A 154 6.70 23.91 14.16
CA PRO A 154 6.21 25.28 13.91
C PRO A 154 6.42 25.81 12.49
N GLY A 155 7.47 25.35 11.81
CA GLY A 155 7.86 25.88 10.51
C GLY A 155 6.81 25.69 9.42
N LEU A 156 5.99 24.63 9.47
CA LEU A 156 4.96 24.39 8.46
C LEU A 156 4.00 25.58 8.35
N GLY A 157 3.36 25.95 9.46
CA GLY A 157 2.46 27.11 9.46
C GLY A 157 3.18 28.45 9.31
N ASN A 158 4.37 28.60 9.89
CA ASN A 158 5.09 29.88 9.81
C ASN A 158 5.64 30.18 8.41
N TRP A 159 6.01 29.17 7.62
CA TRP A 159 6.35 29.37 6.21
C TRP A 159 5.13 29.62 5.36
N ALA A 160 4.04 28.87 5.58
CA ALA A 160 2.78 29.07 4.85
C ALA A 160 2.20 30.48 5.04
N THR A 161 2.32 31.04 6.24
CA THR A 161 1.84 32.39 6.58
C THR A 161 2.87 33.51 6.28
N GLY A 162 4.07 33.17 5.81
CA GLY A 162 5.15 34.11 5.53
C GLY A 162 5.81 34.73 6.76
N VAL A 163 5.48 34.27 7.97
CA VAL A 163 6.12 34.67 9.23
C VAL A 163 7.62 34.33 9.21
N TRP A 164 7.93 33.13 8.74
CA TRP A 164 9.30 32.67 8.50
C TRP A 164 9.64 32.77 7.02
N ARG A 165 10.87 33.20 6.72
CA ARG A 165 11.41 33.15 5.36
C ARG A 165 11.97 31.74 5.09
N PRO A 166 11.59 31.07 3.98
CA PRO A 166 12.18 29.78 3.63
C PRO A 166 13.62 29.98 3.14
N LEU A 167 14.59 29.39 3.84
CA LEU A 167 16.01 29.50 3.49
C LEU A 167 16.53 28.23 2.79
N LYS A 168 16.07 27.06 3.24
CA LYS A 168 16.45 25.75 2.69
C LYS A 168 15.68 25.42 1.43
N ALA A 169 16.27 24.61 0.56
CA ALA A 169 15.64 24.16 -0.69
C ALA A 169 14.27 23.50 -0.45
N GLU A 170 14.17 22.59 0.52
CA GLU A 170 12.91 21.93 0.92
C GLU A 170 11.83 22.93 1.34
N SER A 171 12.18 23.89 2.22
CA SER A 171 11.22 24.90 2.68
C SER A 171 10.78 25.85 1.56
N LYS A 172 11.64 26.11 0.57
CA LYS A 172 11.30 26.93 -0.60
C LYS A 172 10.32 26.18 -1.52
N LYS A 173 10.61 24.93 -1.84
CA LYS A 173 9.72 24.05 -2.61
C LYS A 173 8.36 23.88 -1.93
N TYR A 174 8.32 23.79 -0.61
CA TYR A 174 7.07 23.73 0.14
C TYR A 174 6.21 24.99 -0.03
N VAL A 175 6.81 26.18 0.10
CA VAL A 175 6.10 27.45 -0.10
C VAL A 175 5.64 27.61 -1.56
N GLU A 176 6.48 27.21 -2.51
CA GLU A 176 6.12 27.17 -3.94
C GLU A 176 4.92 26.24 -4.18
N PHE A 177 4.96 25.00 -3.66
CA PHE A 177 3.84 24.06 -3.72
C PHE A 177 2.56 24.69 -3.18
N LEU A 178 2.59 25.36 -2.02
CA LEU A 178 1.41 26.02 -1.45
C LEU A 178 0.85 27.12 -2.38
N SER A 179 1.73 27.87 -3.06
CA SER A 179 1.32 28.92 -4.00
C SER A 179 0.68 28.39 -5.29
N LEU A 180 0.94 27.12 -5.63
CA LEU A 180 0.38 26.46 -6.81
C LEU A 180 -0.97 25.79 -6.56
N GLN A 181 -1.48 25.81 -5.31
CA GLN A 181 -2.77 25.20 -4.99
C GLN A 181 -3.93 26.03 -5.57
N PRO A 182 -5.08 25.40 -5.88
CA PRO A 182 -6.25 26.11 -6.40
C PRO A 182 -6.66 27.26 -5.49
N THR A 183 -7.00 28.41 -6.07
CA THR A 183 -7.35 29.62 -5.31
C THR A 183 -8.65 29.46 -4.50
N ASP A 184 -9.54 28.54 -4.90
CA ASP A 184 -10.77 28.19 -4.19
C ASP A 184 -10.58 27.10 -3.12
N PHE A 185 -9.37 26.55 -2.98
CA PHE A 185 -9.04 25.54 -1.98
C PHE A 185 -8.41 26.17 -0.74
N LYS A 186 -9.07 26.06 0.41
CA LYS A 186 -8.63 26.71 1.66
C LYS A 186 -7.71 25.79 2.49
N ILE A 187 -6.51 26.27 2.80
CA ILE A 187 -5.53 25.55 3.62
C ILE A 187 -5.36 26.26 4.96
N ASN A 188 -5.69 25.57 6.05
CA ASN A 188 -5.54 26.08 7.42
C ASN A 188 -4.42 25.33 8.15
N PHE A 189 -3.76 26.01 9.07
CA PHE A 189 -2.66 25.48 9.86
C PHE A 189 -2.97 25.63 11.35
N ARG A 190 -2.94 24.52 12.10
CA ARG A 190 -3.17 24.46 13.55
C ARG A 190 -2.02 23.74 14.23
N LYS A 191 -1.24 24.48 15.01
CA LYS A 191 -0.13 23.87 15.75
C LYS A 191 -0.66 23.10 16.97
N LEU A 192 -0.23 21.85 17.12
CA LEU A 192 -0.57 21.02 18.27
C LEU A 192 0.38 21.31 19.46
N PRO A 193 -0.12 21.18 20.71
CA PRO A 193 0.73 21.31 21.89
C PRO A 193 1.78 20.18 21.96
N ALA A 194 3.04 20.54 22.24
CA ALA A 194 4.18 19.60 22.22
C ALA A 194 4.08 18.40 23.20
N ARG A 195 3.21 18.49 24.21
CA ARG A 195 2.99 17.49 25.27
C ARG A 195 1.56 16.96 25.35
N SER A 196 0.69 17.27 24.39
CA SER A 196 -0.67 16.72 24.43
C SER A 196 -0.64 15.21 24.17
N ARG A 197 -1.38 14.44 25.00
CA ARG A 197 -1.71 13.02 24.75
C ARG A 197 -2.86 12.88 23.75
N PHE A 198 -3.03 13.87 22.89
CA PHE A 198 -4.10 13.88 21.91
C PHE A 198 -3.98 12.67 20.99
N LYS A 199 -5.05 11.87 20.90
CA LYS A 199 -5.06 10.56 20.26
C LYS A 199 -4.41 10.58 18.88
N TYR A 200 -4.85 11.47 17.99
CA TYR A 200 -4.36 11.52 16.61
C TYR A 200 -2.91 11.98 16.50
N ARG A 201 -2.44 12.82 17.43
CA ARG A 201 -1.02 13.21 17.49
C ARG A 201 -0.12 12.00 17.79
N VAL A 202 -0.54 11.19 18.77
CA VAL A 202 0.20 9.98 19.15
C VAL A 202 0.16 8.97 18.00
N GLN A 203 -1.01 8.75 17.40
CA GLN A 203 -1.19 7.82 16.29
C GLN A 203 -0.37 8.22 15.06
N VAL A 204 -0.38 9.48 14.63
CA VAL A 204 0.39 9.90 13.45
C VAL A 204 1.89 9.80 13.68
N LYS A 205 2.35 10.05 14.92
CA LYS A 205 3.76 9.86 15.29
C LYS A 205 4.16 8.38 15.23
N GLN A 206 3.32 7.50 15.77
CA GLN A 206 3.51 6.06 15.68
C GLN A 206 3.49 5.59 14.23
N LEU A 207 2.59 6.14 13.41
CA LEU A 207 2.45 5.82 12.00
C LEU A 207 3.70 6.22 11.18
N ALA A 208 4.22 7.43 11.40
CA ALA A 208 5.48 7.87 10.79
C ALA A 208 6.69 7.04 11.26
N GLN A 209 6.73 6.68 12.54
CA GLN A 209 7.78 5.83 13.09
C GLN A 209 7.69 4.41 12.56
N ALA A 210 6.47 3.87 12.46
CA ALA A 210 6.21 2.57 11.87
C ALA A 210 6.66 2.55 10.41
N ALA A 211 6.46 3.62 9.64
CA ALA A 211 6.95 3.68 8.27
C ALA A 211 8.48 3.59 8.13
N LEU A 212 9.25 4.13 9.10
CA LEU A 212 10.71 3.91 9.13
C LEU A 212 11.08 2.43 9.29
N VAL A 213 10.21 1.67 9.96
CA VAL A 213 10.35 0.22 10.16
C VAL A 213 9.72 -0.55 8.98
N ASN A 214 8.68 0.00 8.35
CA ASN A 214 7.73 -0.68 7.46
C ASN A 214 7.28 0.21 6.27
N GLN A 215 7.91 0.10 5.09
CA GLN A 215 7.59 0.90 3.88
C GLN A 215 6.17 0.61 3.31
N SER A 216 5.19 1.55 3.23
CA SER A 216 4.02 1.49 2.27
C SER A 216 2.93 2.60 2.45
N ALA A 217 2.43 3.21 1.35
CA ALA A 217 1.27 4.15 1.29
C ALA A 217 0.14 3.76 0.27
N ARG A 218 -1.11 3.55 0.73
CA ARG A 218 -2.29 3.10 -0.07
C ARG A 218 -3.15 4.25 -0.64
N THR A 219 -3.89 4.02 -1.75
CA THR A 219 -4.87 4.96 -2.33
C THR A 219 -6.33 4.55 -2.01
N ASN A 220 -6.98 5.34 -1.14
CA ASN A 220 -8.39 5.27 -0.67
C ASN A 220 -8.74 4.20 0.40
N SER A 221 -9.68 4.55 1.29
CA SER A 221 -10.18 3.78 2.44
C SER A 221 -10.95 2.50 2.10
N ASP A 222 -11.32 2.30 0.83
CA ASP A 222 -12.18 1.19 0.37
C ASP A 222 -11.40 0.05 -0.29
N GLY A 223 -10.07 0.14 -0.39
CA GLY A 223 -9.23 -0.89 -1.00
C GLY A 223 -9.25 -0.91 -2.53
N SER A 224 -9.68 0.17 -3.17
CA SER A 224 -9.89 0.22 -4.61
C SER A 224 -8.60 0.37 -5.44
N VAL A 225 -8.59 -0.26 -6.62
CA VAL A 225 -7.44 -0.38 -7.53
C VAL A 225 -7.88 -0.11 -8.96
N TYR A 226 -7.14 0.76 -9.65
CA TYR A 226 -7.34 1.02 -11.08
C TYR A 226 -6.38 0.17 -11.90
N PHE A 227 -6.89 -0.50 -12.91
CA PHE A 227 -6.11 -1.21 -13.92
C PHE A 227 -6.44 -0.61 -15.28
N ASN A 228 -5.42 -0.32 -16.08
CA ASN A 228 -5.59 0.16 -17.44
C ASN A 228 -5.33 -0.98 -18.43
N TYR A 229 -6.01 -0.96 -19.57
CA TYR A 229 -5.75 -1.86 -20.71
C TYR A 229 -5.92 -3.36 -20.46
N VAL A 230 -6.90 -3.76 -19.64
CA VAL A 230 -7.22 -5.17 -19.42
C VAL A 230 -8.31 -5.61 -20.40
N GLY A 231 -8.06 -6.65 -21.21
CA GLY A 231 -9.07 -7.23 -22.12
C GLY A 231 -10.31 -7.77 -21.38
N GLU A 232 -11.36 -8.23 -22.06
CA GLU A 232 -12.57 -8.74 -21.37
C GLU A 232 -12.48 -10.22 -20.90
N GLY A 233 -11.41 -10.94 -21.25
CA GLY A 233 -11.28 -12.39 -21.02
C GLY A 233 -11.21 -12.82 -19.56
N TRP A 234 -10.47 -12.07 -18.73
CA TRP A 234 -10.18 -12.39 -17.33
C TRP A 234 -11.44 -12.61 -16.47
N LEU A 235 -12.52 -11.88 -16.71
CA LEU A 235 -13.72 -11.99 -15.89
C LEU A 235 -14.39 -13.36 -16.04
N LYS A 236 -14.42 -13.90 -17.27
CA LYS A 236 -14.97 -15.24 -17.53
C LYS A 236 -14.16 -16.30 -16.81
N GLU A 237 -12.85 -16.12 -16.71
CA GLU A 237 -11.95 -17.01 -15.96
C GLU A 237 -12.23 -16.95 -14.46
N ILE A 238 -12.40 -15.75 -13.89
CA ILE A 238 -12.74 -15.58 -12.47
C ILE A 238 -14.07 -16.26 -12.14
N ILE A 239 -15.10 -16.01 -12.95
CA ILE A 239 -16.43 -16.60 -12.74
C ILE A 239 -16.33 -18.13 -12.84
N SER A 240 -15.63 -18.65 -13.85
CA SER A 240 -15.43 -20.10 -13.99
C SER A 240 -14.73 -20.68 -12.77
N TYR A 241 -13.60 -20.08 -12.38
CA TYR A 241 -12.77 -20.54 -11.28
C TYR A 241 -13.51 -20.52 -9.94
N LEU A 242 -14.22 -19.43 -9.63
CA LEU A 242 -15.00 -19.31 -8.39
C LEU A 242 -16.25 -20.21 -8.38
N THR A 243 -16.90 -20.42 -9.54
CA THR A 243 -18.03 -21.35 -9.66
C THR A 243 -17.57 -22.80 -9.41
N GLU A 244 -16.34 -23.13 -9.79
CA GLU A 244 -15.78 -24.47 -9.63
C GLU A 244 -15.28 -24.74 -8.20
N LEU A 245 -14.87 -23.70 -7.48
CA LEU A 245 -14.52 -23.77 -6.05
C LEU A 245 -15.73 -23.99 -5.13
N GLN A 246 -16.96 -24.01 -5.66
CA GLN A 246 -18.19 -24.20 -4.87
C GLN A 246 -18.30 -25.60 -4.26
N SER A 247 -17.66 -25.78 -3.11
CA SER A 247 -18.29 -26.43 -1.97
C SER A 247 -17.57 -25.94 -0.70
N PRO A 248 -18.20 -25.11 0.18
CA PRO A 248 -19.64 -24.79 0.30
C PRO A 248 -20.04 -23.32 -0.04
N MET A 249 -19.22 -22.53 -0.72
CA MET A 249 -19.45 -21.08 -0.86
C MET A 249 -20.32 -20.71 -2.08
N ASN A 250 -21.26 -19.77 -1.94
CA ASN A 250 -22.11 -19.29 -3.03
C ASN A 250 -21.45 -18.11 -3.78
N LEU A 251 -21.32 -18.22 -5.12
CA LEU A 251 -20.94 -17.12 -6.01
C LEU A 251 -22.21 -16.45 -6.56
N LYS A 252 -22.29 -15.12 -6.47
CA LYS A 252 -23.28 -14.28 -7.15
C LYS A 252 -22.59 -13.27 -8.03
N VAL A 253 -23.11 -13.09 -9.25
CA VAL A 253 -22.62 -12.12 -10.24
C VAL A 253 -23.79 -11.25 -10.66
N GLU A 254 -23.68 -9.94 -10.42
CA GLU A 254 -24.67 -8.94 -10.87
C GLU A 254 -24.01 -8.04 -11.90
N GLU A 255 -24.70 -7.68 -12.97
CA GLU A 255 -24.21 -6.76 -14.01
C GLU A 255 -25.21 -5.63 -14.24
N VAL A 256 -24.70 -4.40 -14.30
CA VAL A 256 -25.45 -3.18 -14.57
C VAL A 256 -24.71 -2.39 -15.64
N LYS A 257 -25.40 -2.11 -16.75
CA LYS A 257 -24.89 -1.21 -17.79
C LYS A 257 -25.11 0.24 -17.39
N LEU A 258 -24.03 1.01 -17.30
CA LEU A 258 -24.01 2.43 -16.98
C LEU A 258 -23.95 3.29 -18.26
N LYS A 259 -24.00 4.62 -18.10
CA LYS A 259 -23.81 5.57 -19.21
C LYS A 259 -22.46 5.35 -19.90
N ASN A 260 -22.36 5.72 -21.18
CA ASN A 260 -21.15 5.61 -22.00
C ASN A 260 -20.61 4.16 -22.12
N SER A 261 -21.49 3.17 -22.25
CA SER A 261 -21.13 1.74 -22.37
C SER A 261 -20.17 1.22 -21.29
N THR A 262 -20.19 1.85 -20.11
CA THR A 262 -19.47 1.37 -18.92
C THR A 262 -20.26 0.23 -18.30
N LEU A 263 -19.60 -0.85 -17.91
CA LEU A 263 -20.23 -2.02 -17.29
C LEU A 263 -19.80 -2.09 -15.83
N LYS A 264 -20.76 -2.03 -14.91
CA LYS A 264 -20.53 -2.26 -13.49
C LYS A 264 -20.97 -3.67 -13.14
N ARG A 265 -20.07 -4.45 -12.55
CA ARG A 265 -20.30 -5.83 -12.13
C ARG A 265 -20.03 -5.96 -10.65
N THR A 266 -20.87 -6.70 -9.94
CA THR A 266 -20.64 -7.03 -8.53
C THR A 266 -20.45 -8.53 -8.42
N LEU A 267 -19.29 -8.94 -7.92
CA LEU A 267 -18.97 -10.32 -7.56
C LEU A 267 -19.13 -10.46 -6.05
N THR A 268 -19.97 -11.39 -5.61
CA THR A 268 -20.08 -11.77 -4.19
C THR A 268 -19.76 -13.24 -4.06
N PHE A 269 -18.76 -13.59 -3.25
CA PHE A 269 -18.36 -14.95 -2.99
C PHE A 269 -18.25 -15.16 -1.48
N ALA A 270 -19.04 -16.09 -0.94
CA ALA A 270 -19.29 -16.19 0.50
C ALA A 270 -19.80 -14.86 1.08
N ASP A 271 -19.10 -14.27 2.05
CA ASP A 271 -19.37 -12.97 2.66
C ASP A 271 -18.55 -11.82 2.03
N GLN A 272 -17.66 -12.13 1.07
CA GLN A 272 -16.78 -11.18 0.42
C GLN A 272 -17.46 -10.58 -0.81
N ARG A 273 -17.30 -9.27 -0.98
CA ARG A 273 -17.92 -8.52 -2.08
C ARG A 273 -16.88 -7.65 -2.78
N ILE A 274 -16.85 -7.76 -4.10
CA ILE A 274 -16.04 -6.92 -4.98
C ILE A 274 -16.92 -6.28 -6.04
N VAL A 275 -16.67 -5.01 -6.30
CA VAL A 275 -17.31 -4.22 -7.35
C VAL A 275 -16.28 -3.92 -8.42
N ILE A 276 -16.60 -4.23 -9.67
CA ILE A 276 -15.73 -4.05 -10.83
C ILE A 276 -16.45 -3.15 -11.81
N THR A 277 -15.83 -2.03 -12.17
CA THR A 277 -16.32 -1.12 -13.19
C THR A 277 -15.41 -1.17 -14.41
N SER A 278 -15.89 -1.72 -15.52
CA SER A 278 -15.18 -1.80 -16.80
C SER A 278 -15.60 -0.64 -17.71
N TYR A 279 -14.63 0.07 -18.26
CA TYR A 279 -14.83 1.22 -19.16
C TYR A 279 -14.60 0.81 -20.63
N LEU A 280 -15.19 1.56 -21.56
CA LEU A 280 -15.15 1.32 -23.02
C LEU A 280 -13.77 1.06 -23.63
N LYS A 281 -12.69 1.54 -23.00
CA LYS A 281 -11.30 1.44 -23.49
C LYS A 281 -10.48 0.34 -22.81
N GLY A 282 -11.11 -0.58 -22.09
CA GLY A 282 -10.43 -1.70 -21.42
C GLY A 282 -9.84 -1.36 -20.04
N SER A 283 -9.95 -0.12 -19.57
CA SER A 283 -9.67 0.18 -18.16
C SER A 283 -10.72 -0.47 -17.28
N ILE A 284 -10.29 -1.02 -16.15
CA ILE A 284 -11.16 -1.60 -15.13
C ILE A 284 -10.80 -1.00 -13.76
N TYR A 285 -11.83 -0.76 -12.95
CA TYR A 285 -11.69 -0.27 -11.59
C TYR A 285 -12.30 -1.28 -10.64
N VAL A 286 -11.48 -1.84 -9.76
CA VAL A 286 -11.86 -2.91 -8.83
C VAL A 286 -11.91 -2.33 -7.42
N GLN A 287 -13.00 -2.56 -6.71
CA GLN A 287 -13.23 -2.07 -5.34
C GLN A 287 -13.60 -3.24 -4.44
N GLY A 288 -12.97 -3.33 -3.28
CA GLY A 288 -13.18 -4.40 -2.31
C GLY A 288 -12.11 -4.39 -1.23
N ASP A 289 -12.29 -5.19 -0.19
CA ASP A 289 -11.31 -5.30 0.89
C ASP A 289 -10.07 -6.10 0.40
N PRO A 290 -8.86 -5.51 0.40
CA PRO A 290 -7.65 -6.16 -0.10
C PRO A 290 -7.13 -7.26 0.83
N ALA A 291 -7.61 -7.31 2.08
CA ALA A 291 -7.33 -8.42 2.99
C ALA A 291 -8.20 -9.66 2.68
N GLN A 292 -9.17 -9.54 1.77
CA GLN A 292 -10.05 -10.64 1.42
C GLN A 292 -9.50 -11.46 0.26
N PHE A 293 -9.62 -12.79 0.42
CA PHE A 293 -9.29 -13.80 -0.58
C PHE A 293 -9.75 -13.44 -2.01
N LEU A 294 -10.99 -12.98 -2.14
CA LEU A 294 -11.62 -12.66 -3.42
C LEU A 294 -10.85 -11.54 -4.14
N MET A 295 -10.26 -10.58 -3.39
CA MET A 295 -9.52 -9.47 -3.97
C MET A 295 -8.16 -9.93 -4.46
N SER A 296 -7.42 -10.70 -3.65
CA SER A 296 -6.15 -11.30 -4.05
C SER A 296 -6.27 -12.17 -5.30
N LEU A 297 -7.35 -12.96 -5.38
CA LEU A 297 -7.65 -13.78 -6.55
C LEU A 297 -7.92 -12.93 -7.80
N VAL A 298 -8.79 -11.91 -7.68
CA VAL A 298 -9.13 -11.01 -8.78
C VAL A 298 -7.89 -10.28 -9.30
N VAL A 299 -7.07 -9.72 -8.40
CA VAL A 299 -5.82 -9.03 -8.76
C VAL A 299 -4.85 -10.00 -9.44
N SER A 300 -4.66 -11.20 -8.88
CA SER A 300 -3.76 -12.20 -9.47
C SER A 300 -4.16 -12.59 -10.90
N ILE A 301 -5.47 -12.71 -11.17
CA ILE A 301 -5.96 -13.06 -12.50
C ILE A 301 -5.88 -11.84 -13.44
N ILE A 302 -6.22 -10.63 -12.97
CA ILE A 302 -6.05 -9.43 -13.82
C ILE A 302 -4.59 -9.28 -14.25
N VAL A 303 -3.65 -9.43 -13.32
CA VAL A 303 -2.21 -9.30 -13.60
C VAL A 303 -1.73 -10.37 -14.58
N SER A 304 -2.31 -11.57 -14.58
CA SER A 304 -1.95 -12.59 -15.57
C SER A 304 -2.38 -12.21 -16.99
N HIS A 305 -3.30 -11.25 -17.18
CA HIS A 305 -3.69 -10.77 -18.51
C HIS A 305 -2.88 -9.55 -18.98
N ILE A 306 -1.87 -9.11 -18.21
CA ILE A 306 -0.98 -8.00 -18.57
C ILE A 306 0.27 -8.57 -19.25
N GLN A 307 0.56 -8.10 -20.46
CA GLN A 307 1.69 -8.63 -21.26
C GLN A 307 3.04 -7.98 -20.92
N SER A 308 3.05 -6.68 -20.57
CA SER A 308 4.30 -5.96 -20.30
C SER A 308 4.76 -6.14 -18.85
N THR A 309 6.05 -6.44 -18.64
CA THR A 309 6.65 -6.44 -17.29
C THR A 309 6.53 -5.05 -16.63
N SER A 310 6.69 -3.97 -17.41
CA SER A 310 6.61 -2.61 -16.87
C SER A 310 5.23 -2.30 -16.30
N GLU A 311 4.17 -2.73 -16.99
CA GLU A 311 2.78 -2.54 -16.59
C GLU A 311 2.43 -3.43 -15.40
N ILE A 312 2.91 -4.68 -15.36
CA ILE A 312 2.78 -5.55 -14.17
C ILE A 312 3.38 -4.86 -12.94
N VAL A 313 4.59 -4.31 -13.09
CA VAL A 313 5.30 -3.62 -12.00
C VAL A 313 4.56 -2.36 -11.55
N GLU A 314 4.08 -1.55 -12.48
CA GLU A 314 3.31 -0.33 -12.20
C GLU A 314 2.04 -0.68 -11.41
N VAL A 315 1.24 -1.61 -11.93
CA VAL A 315 -0.01 -2.06 -11.31
C VAL A 315 0.22 -2.63 -9.92
N LEU A 316 1.22 -3.50 -9.75
CA LEU A 316 1.48 -4.12 -8.46
C LEU A 316 2.11 -3.16 -7.46
N ASN A 317 2.93 -2.20 -7.91
CA ASN A 317 3.45 -1.14 -7.05
C ASN A 317 2.32 -0.25 -6.53
N ASP A 318 1.38 0.12 -7.40
CA ASP A 318 0.20 0.87 -7.00
C ASP A 318 -0.68 0.08 -6.05
N TYR A 319 -0.94 -1.20 -6.36
CA TYR A 319 -1.79 -2.07 -5.54
C TYR A 319 -1.23 -2.28 -4.13
N TYR A 320 0.05 -2.65 -4.05
CA TYR A 320 0.68 -2.98 -2.79
C TYR A 320 1.36 -1.80 -2.09
N ALA A 321 1.37 -0.63 -2.72
CA ALA A 321 2.17 0.50 -2.30
C ALA A 321 3.66 0.14 -2.12
N ASN A 322 4.23 -0.44 -3.17
CA ASN A 322 5.58 -1.00 -3.22
C ASN A 322 6.46 -0.23 -4.24
N MET A 323 7.78 -0.44 -4.19
CA MET A 323 8.77 0.26 -5.02
C MET A 323 9.74 -0.72 -5.69
N THR A 324 9.19 -1.73 -6.34
CA THR A 324 9.98 -2.66 -7.17
C THR A 324 10.12 -2.07 -8.57
N THR A 325 11.31 -2.16 -9.16
CA THR A 325 11.57 -1.68 -10.52
C THR A 325 11.44 -2.83 -11.52
N GLN A 326 11.17 -2.52 -12.79
CA GLN A 326 11.18 -3.52 -13.85
C GLN A 326 12.52 -4.27 -13.92
N GLN A 327 13.64 -3.55 -13.79
CA GLN A 327 14.97 -4.16 -13.82
C GLN A 327 15.17 -5.20 -12.71
N GLU A 328 14.68 -4.93 -11.50
CA GLU A 328 14.72 -5.89 -10.39
C GLU A 328 13.92 -7.15 -10.70
N VAL A 329 12.70 -6.99 -11.25
CA VAL A 329 11.87 -8.13 -11.67
C VAL A 329 12.54 -8.95 -12.76
N ASP A 330 13.07 -8.30 -13.80
CA ASP A 330 13.72 -8.98 -14.92
C ASP A 330 15.01 -9.70 -14.47
N ASN A 331 15.77 -9.11 -13.53
CA ASN A 331 16.97 -9.73 -12.96
C ASN A 331 16.62 -10.95 -12.10
N GLU A 332 15.62 -10.83 -11.22
CA GLU A 332 15.19 -11.94 -10.37
C GLU A 332 14.55 -13.06 -11.19
N PHE A 333 13.77 -12.72 -12.22
CA PHE A 333 13.21 -13.69 -13.15
C PHE A 333 14.33 -14.52 -13.80
N LYS A 334 15.35 -13.86 -14.36
CA LYS A 334 16.50 -14.57 -14.97
C LYS A 334 17.28 -15.41 -13.96
N ALA A 335 17.39 -14.94 -12.71
CA ALA A 335 18.15 -15.63 -11.68
C ALA A 335 17.45 -16.89 -11.15
N VAL A 336 16.12 -16.86 -11.00
CA VAL A 336 15.36 -17.93 -10.37
C VAL A 336 14.69 -18.86 -11.39
N PHE A 337 14.48 -18.39 -12.63
CA PHE A 337 13.81 -19.14 -13.69
C PHE A 337 14.66 -19.25 -14.99
N PRO A 338 15.89 -19.78 -14.93
CA PRO A 338 16.77 -19.88 -16.11
C PRO A 338 16.22 -20.78 -17.23
N HIS A 339 15.34 -21.74 -16.95
CA HIS A 339 14.78 -22.67 -17.94
C HIS A 339 13.41 -22.23 -18.49
N VAL A 340 12.74 -21.31 -17.80
CA VAL A 340 11.46 -20.72 -18.24
C VAL A 340 11.68 -19.82 -19.45
N ASN A 341 11.09 -20.18 -20.58
CA ASN A 341 11.10 -19.35 -21.79
C ASN A 341 9.73 -19.33 -22.48
N SER A 342 9.48 -18.29 -23.29
CA SER A 342 8.19 -18.03 -23.92
C SER A 342 7.77 -19.05 -24.99
N LYS A 343 8.63 -20.00 -25.39
CA LYS A 343 8.30 -20.93 -26.49
C LYS A 343 7.27 -21.99 -26.10
N ASN A 344 7.16 -22.34 -24.82
CA ASN A 344 6.37 -23.48 -24.34
C ASN A 344 5.28 -23.11 -23.33
N MET A 345 4.92 -21.83 -23.23
CA MET A 345 3.87 -21.36 -22.33
C MET A 345 3.08 -20.21 -22.96
N THR A 346 1.90 -19.96 -22.42
CA THR A 346 1.09 -18.80 -22.82
C THR A 346 1.60 -17.53 -22.14
N ASP A 347 1.22 -16.36 -22.67
CA ASP A 347 1.58 -15.07 -22.08
C ASP A 347 1.07 -14.95 -20.64
N GLU A 348 -0.08 -15.55 -20.32
CA GLU A 348 -0.67 -15.48 -18.98
C GLU A 348 0.13 -16.26 -17.94
N VAL A 349 0.68 -17.41 -18.35
CA VAL A 349 1.59 -18.20 -17.51
C VAL A 349 2.88 -17.41 -17.27
N LEU A 350 3.44 -16.81 -18.32
CA LEU A 350 4.65 -15.99 -18.21
C LEU A 350 4.42 -14.76 -17.29
N ALA A 351 3.30 -14.06 -17.45
CA ALA A 351 2.93 -12.92 -16.59
C ALA A 351 2.78 -13.36 -15.12
N THR A 352 2.18 -14.52 -14.88
CA THR A 352 2.05 -15.07 -13.52
C THR A 352 3.41 -15.43 -12.91
N ILE A 353 4.35 -15.99 -13.69
CA ILE A 353 5.71 -16.26 -13.22
C ILE A 353 6.48 -14.95 -12.95
N LYS A 354 6.32 -13.93 -13.80
CA LYS A 354 6.89 -12.58 -13.56
C LYS A 354 6.32 -11.94 -12.29
N ASN A 355 5.05 -12.17 -11.96
CA ASN A 355 4.46 -11.75 -10.69
C ASN A 355 5.17 -12.42 -9.48
N ILE A 356 5.57 -13.70 -9.59
CA ILE A 356 6.41 -14.35 -8.56
C ILE A 356 7.76 -13.62 -8.41
N ALA A 357 8.43 -13.29 -9.51
CA ALA A 357 9.69 -12.54 -9.49
C ALA A 357 9.54 -11.12 -8.89
N TYR A 358 8.40 -10.46 -9.17
CA TYR A 358 8.03 -9.21 -8.51
C TYR A 358 7.87 -9.40 -6.99
N ASN A 359 7.12 -10.41 -6.56
CA ASN A 359 6.87 -10.67 -5.14
C ASN A 359 8.15 -11.05 -4.36
N LEU A 360 9.12 -11.68 -5.02
CA LEU A 360 10.47 -11.90 -4.45
C LEU A 360 11.22 -10.59 -4.18
N ASN A 361 10.96 -9.56 -4.99
CA ASN A 361 11.49 -8.20 -4.83
C ASN A 361 10.60 -7.27 -4.01
N PHE A 362 9.57 -7.80 -3.34
CA PHE A 362 8.66 -6.99 -2.53
C PHE A 362 9.40 -6.25 -1.40
N LYS A 363 9.19 -4.94 -1.30
CA LYS A 363 9.79 -4.06 -0.26
C LYS A 363 8.73 -3.43 0.65
N GLY A 364 7.46 -3.49 0.23
CA GLY A 364 6.33 -2.99 1.00
C GLY A 364 6.13 -3.73 2.31
N VAL A 365 5.26 -3.21 3.17
CA VAL A 365 4.85 -3.86 4.41
C VAL A 365 3.36 -4.05 4.49
N LYS A 366 2.99 -5.23 4.97
CA LYS A 366 1.61 -5.68 5.09
C LYS A 366 1.43 -6.37 6.45
N PRO A 367 0.22 -6.28 7.03
CA PRO A 367 -0.12 -7.07 8.21
C PRO A 367 -0.21 -8.57 7.89
N ASP A 368 -0.45 -8.91 6.63
CA ASP A 368 -0.48 -10.27 6.09
C ASP A 368 0.07 -10.27 4.66
N TYR A 369 1.02 -11.17 4.40
CA TYR A 369 1.70 -11.36 3.11
C TYR A 369 1.19 -12.59 2.33
N SER A 370 0.17 -13.29 2.82
CA SER A 370 -0.35 -14.53 2.23
C SER A 370 -0.72 -14.38 0.75
N ASP A 371 -1.25 -13.23 0.36
CA ASP A 371 -1.66 -12.95 -1.01
C ASP A 371 -0.50 -12.94 -2.02
N LEU A 372 0.73 -12.67 -1.59
CA LEU A 372 1.93 -12.75 -2.44
C LEU A 372 2.19 -14.19 -2.92
N LEU A 373 1.61 -15.21 -2.26
CA LEU A 373 1.74 -16.62 -2.64
C LEU A 373 0.74 -17.08 -3.71
N PHE A 374 -0.27 -16.28 -4.06
CA PHE A 374 -1.28 -16.67 -5.06
C PHE A 374 -0.71 -17.01 -6.44
N PRO A 375 0.23 -16.24 -7.01
CA PRO A 375 0.83 -16.57 -8.29
C PRO A 375 1.54 -17.93 -8.27
N LEU A 376 2.18 -18.27 -7.14
CA LEU A 376 2.83 -19.56 -6.95
C LEU A 376 1.81 -20.71 -6.95
N PHE A 377 0.72 -20.55 -6.20
CA PHE A 377 -0.40 -21.51 -6.19
C PHE A 377 -1.00 -21.68 -7.60
N ARG A 378 -1.19 -20.59 -8.33
CA ARG A 378 -1.76 -20.58 -9.69
C ARG A 378 -0.90 -21.33 -10.69
N ILE A 379 0.41 -21.15 -10.65
CA ILE A 379 1.34 -21.90 -11.51
C ILE A 379 1.35 -23.37 -11.11
N ALA A 380 1.42 -23.72 -9.83
CA ALA A 380 1.41 -25.12 -9.40
C ALA A 380 0.14 -25.86 -9.91
N ASP A 381 -1.03 -25.22 -9.82
CA ASP A 381 -2.28 -25.73 -10.39
C ASP A 381 -2.19 -25.92 -11.92
N TYR A 382 -1.64 -24.95 -12.64
CA TYR A 382 -1.45 -25.02 -14.08
C TYR A 382 -0.54 -26.19 -14.49
N LEU A 383 0.64 -26.33 -13.88
CA LEU A 383 1.62 -27.39 -14.20
C LEU A 383 1.04 -28.78 -13.92
N LEU A 384 0.34 -28.93 -12.79
CA LEU A 384 -0.37 -30.17 -12.50
C LEU A 384 -1.41 -30.48 -13.58
N ASN A 385 -2.29 -29.52 -13.89
CA ASN A 385 -3.33 -29.68 -14.92
C ASN A 385 -2.76 -30.01 -16.30
N GLN A 386 -1.64 -29.41 -16.70
CA GLN A 386 -1.01 -29.64 -18.00
C GLN A 386 -0.69 -31.13 -18.21
N GLN A 387 -0.07 -31.77 -17.22
CA GLN A 387 0.25 -33.19 -17.29
C GLN A 387 -1.01 -34.07 -17.23
N VAL A 388 -2.00 -33.70 -16.41
CA VAL A 388 -3.25 -34.46 -16.34
C VAL A 388 -3.99 -34.44 -17.67
N ARG A 389 -4.08 -33.29 -18.33
CA ARG A 389 -4.74 -33.18 -19.64
C ARG A 389 -3.99 -33.94 -20.73
N LYS A 390 -2.65 -33.97 -20.68
CA LYS A 390 -1.80 -34.69 -21.64
C LYS A 390 -1.96 -36.21 -21.56
N TYR A 391 -1.96 -36.77 -20.35
CA TYR A 391 -1.92 -38.24 -20.16
C TYR A 391 -3.25 -38.85 -19.70
N TYR A 392 -4.18 -38.04 -19.17
CA TYR A 392 -5.45 -38.52 -18.59
C TYR A 392 -6.63 -37.64 -19.01
N PRO A 393 -6.85 -37.43 -20.33
CA PRO A 393 -7.89 -36.52 -20.81
C PRO A 393 -9.30 -36.88 -20.30
N THR A 394 -9.58 -38.16 -20.05
CA THR A 394 -10.86 -38.64 -19.51
C THR A 394 -11.12 -38.18 -18.06
N ALA A 395 -10.08 -37.91 -17.27
CA ALA A 395 -10.23 -37.34 -15.92
C ALA A 395 -10.71 -35.87 -15.96
N VAL A 396 -10.61 -35.22 -17.13
CA VAL A 396 -10.86 -33.78 -17.32
C VAL A 396 -11.94 -33.49 -18.36
N GLN A 397 -12.35 -34.47 -19.18
CA GLN A 397 -13.23 -34.30 -20.34
C GLN A 397 -14.61 -33.70 -20.05
N LYS A 398 -15.07 -33.70 -18.79
CA LYS A 398 -16.35 -33.08 -18.38
C LYS A 398 -16.21 -32.04 -17.25
N LYS A 399 -14.99 -31.80 -16.75
CA LYS A 399 -14.73 -30.90 -15.63
C LYS A 399 -13.67 -29.88 -16.02
N ARG A 400 -13.93 -28.61 -15.74
CA ARG A 400 -12.93 -27.55 -15.95
C ARG A 400 -11.78 -27.64 -14.93
N TYR A 401 -12.02 -28.21 -13.75
CA TYR A 401 -11.02 -28.52 -12.72
C TYR A 401 -10.68 -30.01 -12.62
N VAL A 402 -9.47 -30.31 -12.13
CA VAL A 402 -9.02 -31.67 -11.82
C VAL A 402 -9.14 -31.94 -10.32
N ASN A 403 -9.82 -33.03 -9.95
CA ASN A 403 -9.76 -33.53 -8.57
C ASN A 403 -8.47 -34.33 -8.36
N TYR A 404 -7.41 -33.66 -7.92
CA TYR A 404 -6.11 -34.29 -7.68
C TYR A 404 -6.15 -35.39 -6.61
N GLY A 405 -7.13 -35.41 -5.70
CA GLY A 405 -7.33 -36.50 -4.74
C GLY A 405 -7.65 -37.84 -5.42
N GLN A 406 -8.08 -37.83 -6.69
CA GLN A 406 -8.19 -39.04 -7.47
C GLN A 406 -6.82 -39.55 -7.94
N ILE A 407 -5.84 -38.67 -8.15
CA ILE A 407 -4.54 -38.92 -8.77
C ILE A 407 -3.48 -39.27 -7.73
N PHE A 408 -3.50 -38.60 -6.59
CA PHE A 408 -2.48 -38.71 -5.56
C PHE A 408 -3.00 -39.36 -4.28
N ASN A 409 -2.11 -40.01 -3.55
CA ASN A 409 -2.28 -40.33 -2.15
C ASN A 409 -1.51 -39.30 -1.31
N ILE A 410 -2.11 -38.85 -0.22
CA ILE A 410 -1.49 -37.95 0.75
C ILE A 410 -1.34 -38.71 2.08
N GLY A 411 -0.11 -38.80 2.58
CA GLY A 411 0.19 -39.37 3.89
C GLY A 411 -0.10 -38.40 5.05
N ALA A 412 0.17 -38.84 6.27
CA ALA A 412 -0.14 -38.08 7.48
C ALA A 412 0.35 -36.62 7.42
N LYS A 413 -0.56 -35.66 7.67
CA LYS A 413 -0.31 -34.21 7.65
C LYS A 413 0.26 -33.66 6.33
N GLY A 414 0.09 -34.34 5.19
CA GLY A 414 0.63 -33.85 3.92
C GLY A 414 2.13 -34.09 3.71
N LYS A 415 2.78 -34.87 4.57
CA LYS A 415 4.25 -35.04 4.55
C LYS A 415 4.78 -35.99 3.47
N SER A 416 3.94 -36.89 2.96
CA SER A 416 4.29 -37.75 1.84
C SER A 416 3.20 -37.71 0.78
N VAL A 417 3.62 -37.64 -0.48
CA VAL A 417 2.74 -37.64 -1.65
C VAL A 417 3.23 -38.73 -2.59
N THR A 418 2.30 -39.57 -3.06
CA THR A 418 2.59 -40.56 -4.10
C THR A 418 1.50 -40.54 -5.16
N ILE A 419 1.87 -40.86 -6.41
CA ILE A 419 0.90 -41.02 -7.49
C ILE A 419 0.25 -42.40 -7.35
N LYS A 420 -1.08 -42.47 -7.49
CA LYS A 420 -1.81 -43.75 -7.43
C LYS A 420 -1.42 -44.64 -8.61
N LYS A 421 -1.30 -45.95 -8.36
CA LYS A 421 -0.84 -46.96 -9.34
C LYS A 421 -1.55 -46.86 -10.70
N LYS A 422 -2.88 -46.74 -10.70
CA LYS A 422 -3.68 -46.60 -11.93
C LYS A 422 -3.30 -45.44 -12.85
N PHE A 423 -2.68 -44.39 -12.28
CA PHE A 423 -2.13 -43.29 -13.07
C PHE A 423 -0.71 -43.59 -13.50
N LEU A 424 0.15 -44.07 -12.58
CA LEU A 424 1.54 -44.44 -12.89
C LEU A 424 1.65 -45.36 -14.12
N ASP A 425 0.71 -46.29 -14.29
CA ASP A 425 0.70 -47.24 -15.40
C ASP A 425 0.49 -46.60 -16.79
N GLN A 426 0.07 -45.32 -16.86
CA GLN A 426 -0.24 -44.61 -18.12
C GLN A 426 0.82 -43.56 -18.50
N ILE A 427 1.89 -43.40 -17.71
CA ILE A 427 2.95 -42.41 -17.95
C ILE A 427 4.32 -43.09 -18.06
N ASN A 428 5.14 -42.61 -19.00
CA ASN A 428 6.53 -43.06 -19.17
C ASN A 428 7.53 -42.07 -18.55
N TRP A 429 7.25 -41.60 -17.34
CA TRP A 429 8.13 -40.65 -16.64
C TRP A 429 9.28 -41.34 -15.93
N ASN A 430 10.45 -40.69 -15.95
CA ASN A 430 11.60 -41.12 -15.17
C ASN A 430 11.35 -40.89 -13.66
N LYS A 431 12.27 -41.38 -12.82
CA LYS A 431 12.15 -41.28 -11.34
C LYS A 431 12.07 -39.82 -10.87
N GLU A 432 12.80 -38.92 -11.52
CA GLU A 432 12.89 -37.52 -11.15
C GLU A 432 11.61 -36.75 -11.48
N GLN A 433 11.07 -36.92 -12.69
CA GLN A 433 9.78 -36.37 -13.13
C GLN A 433 8.65 -36.79 -12.18
N LYS A 434 8.61 -38.07 -11.77
CA LYS A 434 7.62 -38.58 -10.80
C LYS A 434 7.76 -37.91 -9.43
N ALA A 435 8.99 -37.74 -8.95
CA ALA A 435 9.27 -37.09 -7.67
C ALA A 435 8.89 -35.60 -7.70
N LEU A 436 9.29 -34.88 -8.75
CA LEU A 436 8.97 -33.47 -8.93
C LEU A 436 7.45 -33.25 -9.02
N TYR A 437 6.73 -34.10 -9.74
CA TYR A 437 5.27 -33.98 -9.85
C TYR A 437 4.56 -34.19 -8.50
N CYS A 438 5.07 -35.09 -7.65
CA CYS A 438 4.59 -35.25 -6.27
C CYS A 438 4.91 -34.03 -5.41
N GLU A 439 6.08 -33.42 -5.59
CA GLU A 439 6.51 -32.20 -4.91
C GLU A 439 5.63 -31.00 -5.29
N ILE A 440 5.35 -30.79 -6.58
CA ILE A 440 4.41 -29.75 -7.04
C ILE A 440 3.03 -29.95 -6.40
N TYR A 441 2.52 -31.18 -6.36
CA TYR A 441 1.22 -31.44 -5.73
C TYR A 441 1.22 -31.21 -4.23
N ARG A 442 2.30 -31.60 -3.53
CA ARG A 442 2.47 -31.33 -2.10
C ARG A 442 2.41 -29.82 -1.83
N ASP A 443 3.17 -29.04 -2.60
CA ASP A 443 3.26 -27.59 -2.40
C ASP A 443 1.92 -26.92 -2.77
N TYR A 444 1.28 -27.34 -3.86
CA TYR A 444 -0.10 -26.95 -4.20
C TYR A 444 -1.08 -27.25 -3.05
N TYR A 445 -1.03 -28.45 -2.47
CA TYR A 445 -1.91 -28.86 -1.38
C TYR A 445 -1.73 -27.98 -0.13
N TYR A 446 -0.48 -27.69 0.25
CA TYR A 446 -0.21 -26.79 1.38
C TYR A 446 -0.68 -25.37 1.08
N LEU A 447 -0.31 -24.80 -0.06
CA LEU A 447 -0.74 -23.45 -0.44
C LEU A 447 -2.26 -23.34 -0.52
N ARG A 448 -2.94 -24.33 -1.10
CA ARG A 448 -4.40 -24.39 -1.15
C ARG A 448 -5.00 -24.41 0.25
N ASN A 449 -4.45 -25.22 1.16
CA ASN A 449 -5.00 -25.28 2.50
C ASN A 449 -4.80 -23.96 3.25
N GLN A 450 -3.64 -23.34 3.10
CA GLN A 450 -3.32 -22.06 3.74
C GLN A 450 -4.18 -20.92 3.20
N LEU A 451 -4.31 -20.81 1.88
CA LEU A 451 -5.00 -19.70 1.23
C LEU A 451 -6.53 -19.83 1.24
N PHE A 452 -7.08 -21.04 1.39
CA PHE A 452 -8.51 -21.30 1.18
C PHE A 452 -9.24 -21.99 2.34
N HIS A 453 -8.57 -22.57 3.35
CA HIS A 453 -9.26 -23.16 4.49
C HIS A 453 -9.42 -22.18 5.65
N PHE A 454 -10.67 -21.79 5.90
CA PHE A 454 -11.07 -21.18 7.16
C PHE A 454 -10.98 -22.24 8.26
N PRO A 455 -10.19 -22.03 9.32
CA PRO A 455 -10.11 -22.98 10.41
C PRO A 455 -11.45 -23.02 11.13
N SER A 456 -11.87 -24.19 11.57
CA SER A 456 -13.06 -24.36 12.41
C SER A 456 -12.92 -23.68 13.78
N ASN A 457 -11.71 -23.22 14.14
CA ASN A 457 -11.44 -22.33 15.26
C ASN A 457 -10.98 -20.95 14.73
N PRO A 458 -11.75 -19.87 14.94
CA PRO A 458 -11.40 -18.53 14.49
C PRO A 458 -10.13 -17.94 15.12
N GLU A 459 -9.56 -18.57 16.16
CA GLU A 459 -8.27 -18.17 16.76
C GLU A 459 -7.04 -18.71 15.99
N ILE A 460 -7.23 -19.55 14.96
CA ILE A 460 -6.13 -20.19 14.21
C ILE A 460 -6.12 -19.70 12.74
N VAL A 461 -6.40 -18.42 12.49
CA VAL A 461 -6.19 -17.88 11.12
C VAL A 461 -4.69 -17.87 10.85
N LEU A 462 -4.24 -18.67 9.88
CA LEU A 462 -2.85 -18.68 9.43
C LEU A 462 -2.63 -17.47 8.52
N PHE A 463 -2.09 -16.38 9.09
CA PHE A 463 -1.59 -15.24 8.35
C PHE A 463 -0.06 -15.30 8.32
N TYR A 464 0.55 -14.88 7.21
CA TYR A 464 2.00 -14.72 7.15
C TYR A 464 2.33 -13.27 7.49
N ASP A 465 2.80 -13.02 8.71
CA ASP A 465 3.23 -11.69 9.18
C ASP A 465 4.70 -11.38 8.82
N SER A 466 5.42 -12.35 8.26
CA SER A 466 6.84 -12.25 7.90
C SER A 466 7.06 -12.32 6.40
N ILE A 467 7.50 -11.20 5.81
CA ILE A 467 7.92 -11.16 4.41
C ILE A 467 9.09 -12.11 4.13
N TYR A 468 9.97 -12.35 5.10
CA TYR A 468 11.09 -13.29 4.94
C TYR A 468 10.60 -14.73 4.78
N GLU A 469 9.58 -15.12 5.53
CA GLU A 469 8.98 -16.45 5.41
C GLU A 469 8.30 -16.61 4.04
N VAL A 470 7.51 -15.62 3.62
CA VAL A 470 6.85 -15.64 2.31
C VAL A 470 7.88 -15.68 1.17
N LYS A 471 8.94 -14.87 1.22
CA LYS A 471 10.02 -14.92 0.21
C LYS A 471 10.74 -16.26 0.18
N ARG A 472 10.91 -16.92 1.32
CA ARG A 472 11.46 -18.28 1.38
C ARG A 472 10.55 -19.29 0.68
N ILE A 473 9.24 -19.22 0.91
CA ILE A 473 8.25 -20.08 0.24
C ILE A 473 8.23 -19.79 -1.27
N LEU A 474 8.19 -18.51 -1.67
CA LEU A 474 8.24 -18.10 -3.07
C LEU A 474 9.49 -18.63 -3.76
N ARG A 475 10.66 -18.47 -3.15
CA ARG A 475 11.93 -18.92 -3.76
C ARG A 475 12.00 -20.44 -3.86
N ALA A 476 11.55 -21.17 -2.84
CA ALA A 476 11.48 -22.63 -2.89
C ALA A 476 10.53 -23.11 -4.00
N GLY A 477 9.31 -22.55 -4.07
CA GLY A 477 8.35 -22.89 -5.10
C GLY A 477 8.78 -22.48 -6.51
N ALA A 478 9.48 -21.35 -6.65
CA ALA A 478 10.04 -20.90 -7.91
C ALA A 478 11.09 -21.88 -8.47
N LEU A 479 11.98 -22.40 -7.61
CA LEU A 479 12.93 -23.44 -8.00
C LEU A 479 12.24 -24.75 -8.43
N VAL A 480 11.14 -25.13 -7.77
CA VAL A 480 10.32 -26.28 -8.16
C VAL A 480 9.69 -26.06 -9.54
N ILE A 481 9.19 -24.86 -9.82
CA ILE A 481 8.63 -24.47 -11.12
C ILE A 481 9.71 -24.50 -12.20
N ASP A 482 10.87 -23.91 -11.98
CA ASP A 482 11.94 -23.89 -12.98
C ASP A 482 12.41 -25.31 -13.34
N ARG A 483 12.61 -26.17 -12.34
CA ARG A 483 12.92 -27.60 -12.55
C ARG A 483 11.86 -28.34 -13.36
N TYR A 484 10.60 -27.91 -13.30
CA TYR A 484 9.56 -28.50 -14.15
C TYR A 484 9.83 -28.20 -15.62
N TYR A 485 10.17 -26.96 -15.96
CA TYR A 485 10.49 -26.57 -17.34
C TYR A 485 11.83 -27.12 -17.82
N GLU A 486 12.74 -27.49 -16.91
CA GLU A 486 13.95 -28.24 -17.24
C GLU A 486 13.64 -29.70 -17.61
N LEU A 487 12.71 -30.35 -16.89
CA LEU A 487 12.47 -31.80 -16.98
C LEU A 487 11.31 -32.23 -17.90
N PHE A 488 10.36 -31.35 -18.18
CA PHE A 488 9.14 -31.63 -18.96
C PHE A 488 9.04 -30.75 -20.20
#